data_AF-A3TKB9-F1
#
_entry.id   AF-A3TKB9-F1
#
_cell.length_a   1.000
_cell.length_b   1.000
_cell.length_c   1.000
_cell.angle_alpha   90.00
_cell.angle_beta   90.00
_cell.angle_gamma   90.00
#
_symmetry.space_group_name_H-M   'P 1'
#
loop_
_entity.id
_entity.type
_entity.pdbx_description
1 polymer ?
#
loop_
_entity_poly.entity_id
_entity_poly.type
_entity_poly.pdbx_seq_one_letter_code
_entity_poly.pdbx_strand_id
1 'polypeptide(L)'
;MGYRTFTTADYRALRRQHNIMVLVGNGFDIQVTRRYESRFSPRYPAFYHYLLSRVFDSSNLVVRQMATAKEDGQENWSDVEAAIGRLITIEGGWHSADAVYEATLAIQSAFSEYLELVAPPDLLARVGEDSAKGSLAVKSMADFIGDVAKGSSTFDSFAFPEETHHYDLFNYLFVNFNYTPLLDDYVFRDAQQFRPQAHKYADRNFQFWPNPTNHPDGFGNHETSWSSYVRSEVIHPHGRVCPEFG
;
A
#
# COMPACT_ATOMS: atom_id res chain seq x y z
N MET A 1 -1.39 -18.83 3.55
CA MET A 1 -0.57 -17.95 4.41
C MET A 1 -1.48 -17.44 5.51
N GLY A 2 -1.06 -17.54 6.77
CA GLY A 2 -1.86 -17.10 7.92
C GLY A 2 -0.96 -16.34 8.89
N TYR A 3 -1.56 -15.54 9.77
CA TYR A 3 -0.82 -14.80 10.78
C TYR A 3 0.02 -15.73 11.63
N ARG A 4 1.29 -15.37 11.84
CA ARG A 4 2.11 -16.01 12.87
C ARG A 4 1.44 -15.83 14.23
N THR A 5 1.29 -16.91 14.97
CA THR A 5 0.86 -16.87 16.37
C THR A 5 2.07 -16.57 17.24
N PHE A 6 1.98 -15.51 18.03
CA PHE A 6 3.00 -15.15 19.02
C PHE A 6 2.55 -15.61 20.42
N THR A 7 3.54 -15.89 21.26
CA THR A 7 3.30 -16.42 22.60
C THR A 7 4.08 -15.64 23.66
N THR A 8 3.93 -16.04 24.92
CA THR A 8 4.70 -15.47 26.03
C THR A 8 6.19 -15.79 25.96
N ALA A 9 6.61 -16.72 25.09
CA ALA A 9 8.01 -16.94 24.76
C ALA A 9 8.59 -15.81 23.88
N ASP A 10 7.75 -15.15 23.07
CA ASP A 10 8.14 -14.01 22.23
C ASP A 10 8.00 -12.68 23.00
N TYR A 11 6.97 -12.54 23.84
CA TYR A 11 6.64 -11.31 24.59
C TYR A 11 6.19 -11.62 26.01
N ARG A 12 6.91 -11.13 27.02
CA ARG A 12 6.79 -11.60 28.40
C ARG A 12 5.41 -11.39 29.02
N ALA A 13 4.75 -10.28 28.66
CA ALA A 13 3.45 -9.90 29.21
C ALA A 13 2.30 -9.97 28.18
N LEU A 14 2.47 -10.73 27.10
CA LEU A 14 1.46 -10.82 26.04
C LEU A 14 0.10 -11.23 26.61
N ARG A 15 -0.91 -10.37 26.42
CA ARG A 15 -2.28 -10.64 26.82
C ARG A 15 -3.09 -11.26 25.68
N ARG A 16 -3.25 -10.52 24.58
CA ARG A 16 -4.03 -10.92 23.41
C ARG A 16 -3.32 -10.47 22.14
N GLN A 17 -3.48 -11.23 21.05
CA GLN A 17 -3.01 -10.86 19.72
C GLN A 17 -4.21 -10.43 18.86
N HIS A 18 -4.10 -9.25 18.24
CA HIS A 18 -5.03 -8.71 17.26
C HIS A 18 -4.39 -8.80 15.88
N ASN A 19 -5.05 -9.49 14.95
CA ASN A 19 -4.55 -9.68 13.59
C ASN A 19 -5.28 -8.70 12.66
N ILE A 20 -4.54 -7.80 12.03
CA ILE A 20 -5.10 -6.71 11.23
C ILE A 20 -4.57 -6.83 9.80
N MET A 21 -5.47 -7.03 8.85
CA MET A 21 -5.12 -7.07 7.43
C MET A 21 -5.36 -5.69 6.82
N VAL A 22 -4.35 -5.16 6.15
CA VAL A 22 -4.44 -3.87 5.45
C VAL A 22 -4.25 -4.12 3.96
N LEU A 23 -5.28 -3.85 3.18
CA LEU A 23 -5.22 -3.95 1.71
C LEU A 23 -4.79 -2.59 1.17
N VAL A 24 -3.62 -2.52 0.52
CA VAL A 24 -3.09 -1.28 -0.03
C VAL A 24 -3.13 -1.34 -1.55
N GLY A 25 -3.88 -0.42 -2.14
CA GLY A 25 -3.94 -0.23 -3.60
C GLY A 25 -3.33 1.10 -4.04
N ASN A 26 -3.39 1.36 -5.35
CA ASN A 26 -2.65 2.44 -6.03
C ASN A 26 -2.99 3.85 -5.50
N GLY A 27 -4.06 4.00 -4.74
CA GLY A 27 -4.37 5.22 -3.99
C GLY A 27 -3.21 5.69 -3.11
N PHE A 28 -2.44 4.77 -2.51
CA PHE A 28 -1.27 5.13 -1.69
C PHE A 28 -0.20 5.83 -2.53
N ASP A 29 0.27 5.20 -3.61
CA ASP A 29 1.29 5.75 -4.50
C ASP A 29 0.85 7.09 -5.11
N ILE A 30 -0.43 7.23 -5.46
CA ILE A 30 -1.02 8.48 -5.94
C ILE A 30 -0.88 9.59 -4.88
N GLN A 31 -1.18 9.29 -3.62
CA GLN A 31 -1.11 10.29 -2.55
C GLN A 31 0.34 10.65 -2.20
N VAL A 32 1.25 9.67 -2.19
CA VAL A 32 2.68 9.91 -2.00
C VAL A 32 3.21 10.80 -3.13
N THR A 33 3.03 10.40 -4.38
CA THR A 33 3.53 11.19 -5.53
C THR A 33 2.95 12.60 -5.57
N ARG A 34 1.69 12.79 -5.15
CA ARG A 34 1.09 14.13 -4.99
C ARG A 34 1.73 14.94 -3.87
N ARG A 35 1.92 14.34 -2.68
CA ARG A 35 2.49 15.01 -1.51
C ARG A 35 3.92 15.49 -1.76
N TYR A 36 4.72 14.71 -2.48
CA TYR A 36 6.12 15.02 -2.78
C TYR A 36 6.32 15.69 -4.14
N GLU A 37 5.22 16.13 -4.78
CA GLU A 37 5.22 16.82 -6.07
C GLU A 37 6.04 16.07 -7.14
N SER A 38 5.91 14.75 -7.18
CA SER A 38 6.62 13.92 -8.15
C SER A 38 6.21 14.27 -9.58
N ARG A 39 7.19 14.27 -10.48
CA ARG A 39 7.00 14.56 -11.89
C ARG A 39 6.14 13.50 -12.60
N PHE A 40 6.26 12.25 -12.17
CA PHE A 40 5.58 11.11 -12.78
C PHE A 40 4.45 10.60 -11.90
N SER A 41 3.34 10.21 -12.53
CA SER A 41 2.13 9.79 -11.82
C SER A 41 1.94 8.28 -11.96
N PRO A 42 1.63 7.53 -10.89
CA PRO A 42 1.40 6.09 -10.95
C PRO A 42 0.06 5.70 -11.61
N ARG A 43 -0.64 6.66 -12.24
CA ARG A 43 -1.95 6.45 -12.84
C ARG A 43 -1.82 5.93 -14.26
N TYR A 44 -2.69 5.00 -14.64
CA TYR A 44 -2.67 4.44 -15.99
C TYR A 44 -2.77 5.46 -17.14
N PRO A 45 -3.55 6.56 -17.06
CA PRO A 45 -3.51 7.61 -18.09
C PRO A 45 -2.13 8.22 -18.30
N ALA A 46 -1.36 8.41 -17.22
CA ALA A 46 -0.02 8.96 -17.30
C ALA A 46 0.96 7.96 -17.93
N PHE A 47 0.81 6.67 -17.62
CA PHE A 47 1.53 5.59 -18.30
C PHE A 47 1.21 5.53 -19.80
N TYR A 48 -0.05 5.65 -20.20
CA TYR A 48 -0.43 5.70 -21.62
C TYR A 48 0.24 6.89 -22.34
N HIS A 49 0.22 8.08 -21.74
CA HIS A 49 0.88 9.25 -22.32
C HIS A 49 2.41 9.07 -22.40
N TYR A 50 2.99 8.38 -21.43
CA TYR A 50 4.39 8.00 -21.47
C TYR A 50 4.69 7.07 -22.67
N LEU A 51 3.86 6.05 -22.92
CA LEU A 51 3.99 5.17 -24.09
C LEU A 51 3.96 5.96 -25.41
N LEU A 52 3.05 6.93 -25.54
CA LEU A 52 2.97 7.77 -26.74
C LEU A 52 4.14 8.73 -26.92
N SER A 53 4.75 9.17 -25.81
CA SER A 53 5.87 10.12 -25.83
C SER A 53 7.20 9.45 -26.18
N ARG A 54 7.34 8.17 -25.84
CA ARG A 54 8.44 7.33 -26.29
C ARG A 54 8.07 6.82 -27.69
N VAL A 55 9.04 6.50 -28.54
CA VAL A 55 8.77 5.85 -29.84
C VAL A 55 8.39 4.38 -29.61
N PHE A 56 7.40 4.15 -28.74
CA PHE A 56 6.82 2.85 -28.48
C PHE A 56 6.04 2.42 -29.72
N ASP A 57 6.01 1.12 -29.97
CA ASP A 57 5.33 0.58 -31.13
C ASP A 57 3.82 0.85 -31.04
N SER A 58 3.34 1.80 -31.84
CA SER A 58 1.93 2.17 -31.93
C SER A 58 1.08 1.07 -32.57
N SER A 59 1.70 0.07 -33.18
CA SER A 59 1.01 -1.12 -33.69
C SER A 59 0.68 -2.14 -32.60
N ASN A 60 1.25 -1.99 -31.39
CA ASN A 60 0.96 -2.86 -30.24
C ASN A 60 -0.55 -2.92 -29.95
N LEU A 61 -1.08 -4.15 -29.88
CA LEU A 61 -2.51 -4.42 -29.76
C LEU A 61 -3.15 -3.76 -28.53
N VAL A 62 -2.45 -3.76 -27.39
CA VAL A 62 -2.96 -3.17 -26.14
C VAL A 62 -3.06 -1.65 -26.27
N VAL A 63 -2.02 -1.01 -26.84
CA VAL A 63 -2.01 0.45 -27.05
C VAL A 63 -3.13 0.87 -28.00
N ARG A 64 -3.34 0.11 -29.08
CA ARG A 64 -4.44 0.35 -30.02
C ARG A 64 -5.79 0.21 -29.33
N GLN A 65 -5.97 -0.83 -28.51
CA GLN A 65 -7.23 -1.02 -27.78
C GLN A 65 -7.51 0.12 -26.79
N MET A 66 -6.48 0.62 -26.10
CA MET A 66 -6.60 1.78 -25.22
C MET A 66 -6.92 3.07 -26.01
N ALA A 67 -6.34 3.24 -27.20
CA ALA A 67 -6.63 4.36 -28.09
C ALA A 67 -8.09 4.34 -28.55
N THR A 68 -8.58 3.19 -29.04
CA THR A 68 -9.99 3.03 -29.44
C THR A 68 -10.94 3.31 -28.27
N ALA A 69 -10.68 2.71 -27.10
CA ALA A 69 -11.53 2.93 -25.92
C ALA A 69 -11.56 4.41 -25.49
N LYS A 70 -10.46 5.14 -25.71
CA LYS A 70 -10.37 6.58 -25.44
C LYS A 70 -11.17 7.39 -26.45
N GLU A 71 -11.11 7.05 -27.73
CA GLU A 71 -11.90 7.69 -28.79
C GLU A 71 -13.40 7.47 -28.59
N ASP A 72 -13.79 6.28 -28.11
CA ASP A 72 -15.16 5.92 -27.77
C ASP A 72 -15.65 6.57 -26.46
N GLY A 73 -14.79 7.31 -25.74
CA GLY A 73 -15.14 7.99 -24.50
C GLY A 73 -15.40 7.05 -23.31
N GLN A 74 -14.85 5.84 -23.31
CA GLN A 74 -15.01 4.89 -22.20
C GLN A 74 -14.29 5.39 -20.94
N GLU A 75 -14.92 5.31 -19.76
CA GLU A 75 -14.30 5.80 -18.52
C GLU A 75 -13.01 5.05 -18.14
N ASN A 76 -12.95 3.74 -18.42
CA ASN A 76 -11.81 2.87 -18.14
C ASN A 76 -10.88 2.72 -19.36
N TRP A 77 -10.83 3.70 -20.27
CA TRP A 77 -10.02 3.62 -21.49
C TRP A 77 -8.53 3.34 -21.24
N SER A 78 -8.00 3.80 -20.11
CA SER A 78 -6.60 3.62 -19.73
C SER A 78 -6.33 2.31 -18.99
N ASP A 79 -7.35 1.53 -18.64
CA ASP A 79 -7.18 0.28 -17.90
C ASP A 79 -6.55 -0.79 -18.81
N VAL A 80 -5.31 -1.16 -18.48
CA VAL A 80 -4.51 -2.14 -19.23
C VAL A 80 -5.13 -3.53 -19.15
N GLU A 81 -5.64 -3.93 -17.99
CA GLU A 81 -6.26 -5.25 -17.79
C GLU A 81 -7.56 -5.35 -18.59
N ALA A 82 -8.37 -4.27 -18.59
CA ALA A 82 -9.56 -4.19 -19.42
C ALA A 82 -9.22 -4.19 -20.93
N ALA A 83 -8.12 -3.52 -21.33
CA ALA A 83 -7.66 -3.54 -22.72
C ALA A 83 -7.24 -4.96 -23.15
N ILE A 84 -6.43 -5.66 -22.36
CA ILE A 84 -6.02 -7.04 -22.62
C ILE A 84 -7.25 -7.98 -22.65
N GLY A 85 -8.16 -7.82 -21.68
CA GLY A 85 -9.37 -8.63 -21.59
C GLY A 85 -10.28 -8.51 -22.81
N ARG A 86 -10.32 -7.34 -23.48
CA ARG A 86 -11.08 -7.16 -24.73
C ARG A 86 -10.43 -7.82 -25.94
N LEU A 87 -9.10 -7.89 -26.01
CA LEU A 87 -8.40 -8.45 -27.17
C LEU A 87 -8.68 -9.96 -27.39
N ILE A 88 -9.08 -10.65 -26.32
CA ILE A 88 -9.45 -12.08 -26.35
C ILE A 88 -10.95 -12.31 -26.57
N THR A 89 -11.75 -11.25 -26.71
CA THR A 89 -13.19 -11.35 -27.02
C THR A 89 -13.46 -11.05 -28.50
N ILE A 90 -14.69 -11.37 -28.93
CA ILE A 90 -15.17 -11.05 -30.29
C ILE A 90 -15.16 -9.53 -30.53
N GLU A 91 -15.48 -8.74 -29.51
CA GLU A 91 -15.55 -7.26 -29.60
C GLU A 91 -14.18 -6.61 -29.83
N GLY A 92 -13.08 -7.25 -29.39
CA GLY A 92 -11.72 -6.79 -29.64
C GLY A 92 -11.07 -7.33 -30.91
N GLY A 93 -11.83 -7.91 -31.84
CA GLY A 93 -11.33 -8.39 -33.13
C GLY A 93 -10.77 -9.82 -33.13
N TRP A 94 -10.91 -10.55 -32.02
CA TRP A 94 -10.48 -11.94 -31.81
C TRP A 94 -9.05 -12.23 -32.29
N HIS A 95 -8.08 -11.74 -31.53
CA HIS A 95 -6.67 -11.96 -31.80
C HIS A 95 -6.19 -13.34 -31.32
N SER A 96 -5.12 -13.87 -31.94
CA SER A 96 -4.49 -15.10 -31.44
C SER A 96 -3.89 -14.88 -30.06
N ALA A 97 -3.93 -15.90 -29.21
CA ALA A 97 -3.38 -15.85 -27.86
C ALA A 97 -1.90 -15.42 -27.86
N ASP A 98 -1.11 -15.91 -28.82
CA ASP A 98 0.31 -15.56 -28.95
C ASP A 98 0.51 -14.06 -29.24
N ALA A 99 -0.30 -13.47 -30.11
CA ALA A 99 -0.18 -12.05 -30.43
C ALA A 99 -0.57 -11.16 -29.23
N VAL A 100 -1.60 -11.55 -28.47
CA VAL A 100 -2.01 -10.87 -27.24
C VAL A 100 -0.92 -11.00 -26.17
N TYR A 101 -0.29 -12.17 -26.06
CA TYR A 101 0.79 -12.43 -25.12
C TYR A 101 2.02 -11.58 -25.42
N GLU A 102 2.51 -11.56 -26.66
CA GLU A 102 3.65 -10.71 -27.06
C GLU A 102 3.38 -9.23 -26.85
N ALA A 103 2.17 -8.76 -27.17
CA ALA A 103 1.76 -7.38 -26.92
C ALA A 103 1.75 -7.05 -25.41
N THR A 104 1.32 -8.00 -24.58
CA THR A 104 1.30 -7.87 -23.12
C THR A 104 2.71 -7.84 -22.54
N LEU A 105 3.63 -8.70 -23.01
CA LEU A 105 5.03 -8.68 -22.58
C LEU A 105 5.70 -7.33 -22.85
N ALA A 106 5.48 -6.76 -24.04
CA ALA A 106 6.00 -5.44 -24.38
C ALA A 106 5.47 -4.33 -23.44
N ILE A 107 4.19 -4.41 -23.06
CA ILE A 107 3.58 -3.47 -22.11
C ILE A 107 4.12 -3.67 -20.70
N GLN A 108 4.29 -4.91 -20.23
CA GLN A 108 4.87 -5.20 -18.92
C GLN A 108 6.29 -4.67 -18.79
N SER A 109 7.11 -4.81 -19.85
CA SER A 109 8.46 -4.26 -19.89
C SER A 109 8.44 -2.72 -19.79
N ALA A 110 7.64 -2.06 -20.64
CA ALA A 110 7.52 -0.61 -20.62
C ALA A 110 6.93 -0.07 -19.30
N PHE A 111 6.02 -0.83 -18.69
CA PHE A 111 5.44 -0.50 -17.39
C PHE A 111 6.49 -0.57 -16.28
N SER A 112 7.34 -1.60 -16.28
CA SER A 112 8.43 -1.72 -15.32
C SER A 112 9.38 -0.53 -15.40
N GLU A 113 9.79 -0.12 -16.60
CA GLU A 113 10.60 1.08 -16.81
C GLU A 113 9.89 2.35 -16.32
N TYR A 114 8.57 2.43 -16.51
CA TYR A 114 7.79 3.58 -16.05
C TYR A 114 7.74 3.66 -14.52
N LEU A 115 7.65 2.52 -13.83
CA LEU A 115 7.62 2.48 -12.38
C LEU A 115 8.92 3.02 -11.75
N GLU A 116 10.07 2.83 -12.41
CA GLU A 116 11.34 3.44 -11.98
C GLU A 116 11.30 4.98 -12.03
N LEU A 117 10.55 5.56 -12.97
CA LEU A 117 10.34 7.01 -13.06
C LEU A 117 9.32 7.51 -12.03
N VAL A 118 8.34 6.68 -11.67
CA VAL A 118 7.30 6.99 -10.68
C VAL A 118 7.86 6.97 -9.26
N ALA A 119 8.72 5.99 -8.96
CA ALA A 119 9.35 5.80 -7.66
C ALA A 119 10.89 5.89 -7.75
N PRO A 120 11.44 7.06 -8.13
CA PRO A 120 12.88 7.22 -8.27
C PRO A 120 13.59 7.17 -6.90
N PRO A 121 14.88 6.84 -6.85
CA PRO A 121 15.62 6.68 -5.59
C PRO A 121 15.58 7.89 -4.66
N ASP A 122 15.52 9.11 -5.19
CA ASP A 122 15.43 10.35 -4.39
C ASP A 122 14.07 10.50 -3.70
N LEU A 123 12.98 10.09 -4.35
CA LEU A 123 11.65 10.08 -3.76
C LEU A 123 11.57 9.02 -2.65
N LEU A 124 12.08 7.82 -2.93
CA LEU A 124 12.17 6.72 -1.97
C LEU A 124 12.95 7.12 -0.72
N ALA A 125 14.11 7.78 -0.89
CA ALA A 125 14.90 8.30 0.21
C ALA A 125 14.13 9.33 1.05
N ARG A 126 13.45 10.29 0.41
CA ARG A 126 12.64 11.32 1.09
C ARG A 126 11.46 10.73 1.85
N VAL A 127 10.69 9.83 1.23
CA VAL A 127 9.57 9.13 1.87
C VAL A 127 10.06 8.36 3.09
N GLY A 128 11.17 7.65 2.95
CA GLY A 128 11.81 6.91 4.02
C GLY A 128 12.28 7.79 5.18
N GLU A 129 12.91 8.91 4.86
CA GLU A 129 13.41 9.87 5.85
C GLU A 129 12.26 10.55 6.61
N ASP A 130 11.21 10.99 5.90
CA ASP A 130 10.03 11.61 6.51
C ASP A 130 9.24 10.60 7.36
N SER A 131 9.11 9.36 6.89
CA SER A 131 8.47 8.29 7.66
C SER A 131 9.23 8.02 8.96
N ALA A 132 10.56 7.90 8.87
CA ALA A 132 11.42 7.72 10.04
C ALA A 132 11.38 8.93 10.99
N LYS A 133 11.51 10.17 10.49
CA LYS A 133 11.53 11.36 11.36
C LYS A 133 10.18 11.64 12.00
N GLY A 134 9.10 11.41 11.27
CA GLY A 134 7.72 11.68 11.71
C GLY A 134 7.04 10.51 12.40
N SER A 135 7.68 9.33 12.43
CA SER A 135 7.09 8.05 12.82
C SER A 135 5.74 7.81 12.13
N LEU A 136 5.67 8.06 10.82
CA LEU A 136 4.40 8.18 10.10
C LEU A 136 3.64 6.86 10.03
N ALA A 137 4.32 5.74 9.75
CA ALA A 137 3.69 4.43 9.70
C ALA A 137 3.30 3.94 11.11
N VAL A 138 4.16 4.15 12.12
CA VAL A 138 3.88 3.85 13.53
C VAL A 138 2.67 4.63 13.98
N LYS A 139 2.60 5.92 13.67
CA LYS A 139 1.48 6.78 14.04
C LYS A 139 0.20 6.34 13.35
N SER A 140 0.24 6.01 12.06
CA SER A 140 -0.92 5.45 11.36
C SER A 140 -1.41 4.13 11.98
N MET A 141 -0.51 3.27 12.45
CA MET A 141 -0.89 2.05 13.17
C MET A 141 -1.43 2.35 14.57
N ALA A 142 -0.79 3.27 15.31
CA ALA A 142 -1.13 3.66 16.67
C ALA A 142 -2.48 4.37 16.77
N ASP A 143 -2.73 5.25 15.81
CA ASP A 143 -3.91 6.10 15.70
C ASP A 143 -4.90 5.57 14.64
N PHE A 144 -4.82 4.29 14.27
CA PHE A 144 -5.61 3.67 13.19
C PHE A 144 -7.11 3.99 13.28
N ILE A 145 -7.64 4.04 14.50
CA ILE A 145 -9.04 4.34 14.79
C ILE A 145 -9.42 5.78 14.39
N GLY A 146 -8.47 6.71 14.42
CA GLY A 146 -8.72 8.12 14.18
C GLY A 146 -9.23 8.45 12.77
N ASP A 147 -8.80 7.69 11.77
CA ASP A 147 -9.31 7.86 10.40
C ASP A 147 -10.75 7.35 10.28
N VAL A 148 -11.09 6.26 10.97
CA VAL A 148 -12.46 5.72 11.04
C VAL A 148 -13.37 6.69 11.80
N ALA A 149 -12.92 7.22 12.94
CA ALA A 149 -13.67 8.13 13.80
C ALA A 149 -14.00 9.47 13.13
N LYS A 150 -13.12 9.98 12.26
CA LYS A 150 -13.38 11.22 11.52
C LYS A 150 -14.26 11.02 10.29
N GLY A 151 -14.16 9.84 9.65
CA GLY A 151 -14.73 9.59 8.34
C GLY A 151 -16.05 8.84 8.33
N SER A 152 -16.45 8.20 9.43
CA SER A 152 -17.59 7.30 9.47
C SER A 152 -18.71 7.78 10.39
N SER A 153 -19.94 7.78 9.88
CA SER A 153 -21.16 8.02 10.67
C SER A 153 -21.57 6.81 11.54
N THR A 154 -20.87 5.67 11.42
CA THR A 154 -21.18 4.43 12.14
C THR A 154 -20.07 4.04 13.12
N PHE A 155 -19.29 5.02 13.59
CA PHE A 155 -18.19 4.79 14.51
C PHE A 155 -18.63 4.10 15.81
N ASP A 156 -19.82 4.43 16.31
CA ASP A 156 -20.48 3.83 17.47
C ASP A 156 -20.63 2.30 17.36
N SER A 157 -20.77 1.77 16.15
CA SER A 157 -20.84 0.32 15.90
C SER A 157 -19.48 -0.38 15.79
N PHE A 158 -18.37 0.37 15.82
CA PHE A 158 -17.04 -0.18 15.67
C PHE A 158 -16.50 -0.68 17.01
N ALA A 159 -16.70 -1.97 17.31
CA ALA A 159 -16.35 -2.57 18.61
C ALA A 159 -14.84 -2.75 18.86
N PHE A 160 -14.01 -2.71 17.81
CA PHE A 160 -12.57 -2.99 17.92
C PHE A 160 -11.83 -2.16 19.00
N PRO A 161 -12.03 -0.83 19.14
CA PRO A 161 -11.37 -0.02 20.16
C PRO A 161 -11.60 -0.53 21.59
N GLU A 162 -12.82 -0.97 21.91
CA GLU A 162 -13.20 -1.45 23.25
C GLU A 162 -12.57 -2.81 23.59
N GLU A 163 -12.18 -3.58 22.58
CA GLU A 163 -11.51 -4.86 22.76
C GLU A 163 -10.00 -4.74 23.00
N THR A 164 -9.42 -3.55 22.84
CA THR A 164 -7.98 -3.31 22.97
C THR A 164 -7.58 -2.91 24.39
N HIS A 165 -6.41 -3.39 24.83
CA HIS A 165 -5.91 -3.10 26.16
C HIS A 165 -4.37 -3.04 26.21
N HIS A 166 -3.85 -2.65 27.36
CA HIS A 166 -2.43 -2.82 27.69
C HIS A 166 -1.96 -4.26 27.45
N TYR A 167 -0.75 -4.36 26.91
CA TYR A 167 -0.02 -5.59 26.64
C TYR A 167 -0.61 -6.49 25.54
N ASP A 168 -1.53 -5.95 24.75
CA ASP A 168 -1.96 -6.58 23.52
C ASP A 168 -0.87 -6.44 22.44
N LEU A 169 -0.86 -7.39 21.50
CA LEU A 169 -0.02 -7.35 20.30
C LEU A 169 -0.89 -7.02 19.09
N PHE A 170 -0.51 -5.97 18.37
CA PHE A 170 -1.10 -5.60 17.08
C PHE A 170 -0.24 -6.15 15.95
N ASN A 171 -0.74 -7.15 15.25
CA ASN A 171 -0.04 -7.84 14.18
C ASN A 171 -0.63 -7.42 12.82
N TYR A 172 0.01 -6.44 12.18
CA TYR A 172 -0.39 -5.89 10.89
C TYR A 172 0.19 -6.70 9.73
N LEU A 173 -0.67 -7.12 8.82
CA LEU A 173 -0.31 -7.70 7.53
C LEU A 173 -0.75 -6.75 6.42
N PHE A 174 0.21 -6.07 5.80
CA PHE A 174 -0.01 -5.23 4.64
C PHE A 174 0.05 -6.10 3.38
N VAL A 175 -1.05 -6.15 2.65
CA VAL A 175 -1.14 -6.77 1.33
C VAL A 175 -1.03 -5.64 0.31
N ASN A 176 0.17 -5.48 -0.26
CA ASN A 176 0.48 -4.40 -1.19
C ASN A 176 0.19 -4.84 -2.63
N PHE A 177 -0.85 -4.27 -3.23
CA PHE A 177 -1.18 -4.46 -4.64
C PHE A 177 -0.45 -3.47 -5.55
N ASN A 178 0.31 -2.52 -4.99
CA ASN A 178 1.12 -1.60 -5.79
C ASN A 178 2.35 -2.30 -6.34
N TYR A 179 2.77 -1.88 -7.53
CA TYR A 179 3.98 -2.38 -8.17
C TYR A 179 5.23 -1.56 -7.81
N THR A 180 5.10 -0.48 -7.03
CA THR A 180 6.24 0.34 -6.58
C THR A 180 6.68 -0.03 -5.16
N PRO A 181 7.96 0.22 -4.80
CA PRO A 181 8.47 0.02 -3.45
C PRO A 181 8.15 1.16 -2.47
N LEU A 182 7.28 2.12 -2.83
CA LEU A 182 6.98 3.30 -2.00
C LEU A 182 6.42 2.93 -0.62
N LEU A 183 5.54 1.94 -0.57
CA LEU A 183 4.97 1.46 0.69
C LEU A 183 6.04 0.76 1.55
N ASP A 184 6.91 -0.04 0.92
CA ASP A 184 7.99 -0.72 1.63
C ASP A 184 8.91 0.28 2.31
N ASP A 185 9.34 1.35 1.63
CA ASP A 185 10.18 2.38 2.27
C ASP A 185 9.42 3.18 3.33
N TYR A 186 8.11 3.41 3.16
CA TYR A 186 7.27 4.06 4.17
C TYR A 186 7.16 3.22 5.45
N VAL A 187 6.86 1.91 5.33
CA VAL A 187 6.64 1.02 6.47
C VAL A 187 7.94 0.50 7.06
N PHE A 188 8.91 0.09 6.23
CA PHE A 188 10.12 -0.61 6.67
C PHE A 188 11.14 0.30 7.34
N ARG A 189 11.35 1.52 6.85
CA ARG A 189 12.30 2.46 7.47
C ARG A 189 11.79 3.02 8.79
N ASP A 190 10.47 3.11 8.94
CA ASP A 190 9.85 3.38 10.23
C ASP A 190 9.93 2.14 11.14
N ALA A 191 9.77 0.94 10.57
CA ALA A 191 9.92 -0.29 11.33
C ALA A 191 11.35 -0.58 11.80
N GLN A 192 12.38 -0.08 11.10
CA GLN A 192 13.77 -0.08 11.59
C GLN A 192 13.96 0.75 12.87
N GLN A 193 13.01 1.63 13.20
CA GLN A 193 12.97 2.34 14.47
C GLN A 193 12.32 1.54 15.60
N PHE A 194 11.60 0.45 15.31
CA PHE A 194 11.10 -0.47 16.34
C PHE A 194 12.27 -1.22 16.96
N ARG A 195 12.97 -0.55 17.88
CA ARG A 195 13.90 -1.21 18.78
C ARG A 195 13.11 -2.25 19.58
N PRO A 196 13.47 -3.55 19.50
CA PRO A 196 12.82 -4.59 20.29
C PRO A 196 12.90 -4.34 21.80
N GLN A 197 13.81 -3.47 22.24
CA GLN A 197 13.95 -2.99 23.61
C GLN A 197 14.04 -1.47 23.64
N ALA A 198 12.92 -0.79 23.36
CA ALA A 198 12.83 0.67 23.53
C ALA A 198 13.01 1.09 25.00
N HIS A 199 12.73 0.19 25.96
CA HIS A 199 12.82 0.45 27.39
C HIS A 199 13.75 -0.52 28.12
N LYS A 200 14.57 0.02 29.03
CA LYS A 200 15.56 -0.71 29.83
C LYS A 200 14.97 -1.85 30.68
N TYR A 201 13.70 -1.70 31.10
CA TYR A 201 12.99 -2.65 31.95
C TYR A 201 11.71 -3.17 31.30
N ALA A 202 11.46 -2.81 30.04
CA ALA A 202 10.24 -3.17 29.35
C ALA A 202 10.43 -3.62 27.90
N ASP A 203 9.89 -4.79 27.57
CA ASP A 203 9.90 -5.40 26.24
C ASP A 203 8.77 -4.89 25.31
N ARG A 204 7.96 -3.93 25.79
CA ARG A 204 6.96 -3.22 24.97
C ARG A 204 7.64 -2.22 24.05
N ASN A 205 7.11 -2.05 22.85
CA ASN A 205 7.68 -1.18 21.81
C ASN A 205 6.64 -0.31 21.09
N PHE A 206 5.40 -0.28 21.56
CA PHE A 206 4.29 0.37 20.89
C PHE A 206 3.32 1.02 21.87
N GLN A 207 2.70 2.10 21.43
CA GLN A 207 1.60 2.77 22.13
C GLN A 207 0.40 2.79 21.20
N PHE A 208 -0.71 2.19 21.60
CA PHE A 208 -1.96 2.20 20.84
C PHE A 208 -2.96 3.18 21.44
N TRP A 209 -3.69 3.90 20.61
CA TRP A 209 -4.67 4.90 21.03
C TRP A 209 -6.08 4.43 20.65
N PRO A 210 -6.92 3.99 21.60
CA PRO A 210 -8.28 3.55 21.33
C PRO A 210 -9.23 4.70 20.95
N ASN A 211 -8.91 5.95 21.31
CA ASN A 211 -9.75 7.11 20.98
C ASN A 211 -8.91 8.36 20.67
N PRO A 212 -8.07 8.35 19.61
CA PRO A 212 -7.09 9.41 19.35
C PRO A 212 -7.73 10.75 18.96
N THR A 213 -9.02 10.76 18.59
CA THR A 213 -9.74 11.96 18.15
C THR A 213 -10.68 12.53 19.21
N ASN A 214 -10.72 11.93 20.40
CA ASN A 214 -11.68 12.29 21.45
C ASN A 214 -13.14 12.18 20.96
N HIS A 215 -13.44 11.16 20.14
CA HIS A 215 -14.78 10.93 19.64
C HIS A 215 -15.73 10.66 20.83
N PRO A 216 -16.93 11.26 20.89
CA PRO A 216 -17.85 11.11 22.02
C PRO A 216 -18.22 9.66 22.33
N ASP A 217 -18.42 8.85 21.30
CA ASP A 217 -18.73 7.42 21.41
C ASP A 217 -17.49 6.52 21.49
N GLY A 218 -16.30 7.09 21.65
CA GLY A 218 -15.04 6.36 21.73
C GLY A 218 -14.67 5.96 23.15
N PHE A 219 -13.94 4.85 23.30
CA PHE A 219 -13.46 4.40 24.60
C PHE A 219 -12.40 5.35 25.18
N GLY A 220 -12.66 5.91 26.36
CA GLY A 220 -11.75 6.86 27.00
C GLY A 220 -11.67 8.18 26.25
N ASN A 221 -10.51 8.85 26.33
CA ASN A 221 -10.25 10.15 25.71
C ASN A 221 -8.98 10.10 24.84
N HIS A 222 -8.63 11.22 24.20
CA HIS A 222 -7.41 11.32 23.37
C HIS A 222 -6.08 11.12 24.11
N GLU A 223 -6.07 11.13 25.45
CA GLU A 223 -4.88 10.83 26.27
C GLU A 223 -4.82 9.35 26.67
N THR A 224 -5.93 8.62 26.49
CA THR A 224 -6.04 7.20 26.82
C THR A 224 -5.20 6.40 25.84
N SER A 225 -4.28 5.59 26.36
CA SER A 225 -3.35 4.84 25.52
C SER A 225 -2.81 3.58 26.17
N TRP A 226 -2.58 2.56 25.33
CA TRP A 226 -2.15 1.22 25.73
C TRP A 226 -0.68 1.01 25.40
N SER A 227 0.13 0.78 26.44
CA SER A 227 1.49 0.25 26.28
C SER A 227 1.41 -1.21 25.82
N SER A 228 1.85 -1.45 24.58
CA SER A 228 1.52 -2.64 23.80
C SER A 228 2.70 -3.06 22.90
N TYR A 229 2.47 -4.08 22.08
CA TYR A 229 3.43 -4.58 21.10
C TYR A 229 2.91 -4.38 19.68
N VAL A 230 3.79 -4.16 18.72
CA VAL A 230 3.44 -4.13 17.30
C VAL A 230 4.35 -5.02 16.46
N ARG A 231 3.76 -5.67 15.48
CA ARG A 231 4.43 -6.36 14.38
C ARG A 231 3.79 -5.93 13.08
N SER A 232 4.62 -5.79 12.05
CA SER A 232 4.18 -5.48 10.70
C SER A 232 4.90 -6.38 9.71
N GLU A 233 4.16 -6.91 8.75
CA GLU A 233 4.67 -7.65 7.61
C GLU A 233 4.06 -7.08 6.33
N VAL A 234 4.85 -6.98 5.26
CA VAL A 234 4.39 -6.53 3.94
C VAL A 234 4.55 -7.69 2.96
N ILE A 235 3.45 -8.07 2.30
CA ILE A 235 3.43 -9.07 1.23
C ILE A 235 2.99 -8.43 -0.08
N HIS A 236 3.56 -8.92 -1.18
CA HIS A 236 3.26 -8.48 -2.54
C HIS A 236 2.66 -9.66 -3.32
N PRO A 237 1.33 -9.70 -3.56
CA PRO A 237 0.66 -10.84 -4.20
C PRO A 237 1.12 -11.13 -5.62
N HIS A 238 1.63 -10.10 -6.31
CA HIS A 238 2.11 -10.17 -7.70
C HIS A 238 3.61 -10.53 -7.81
N GLY A 239 4.31 -10.71 -6.68
CA GLY A 239 5.76 -10.88 -6.61
C GLY A 239 6.49 -9.58 -6.29
N ARG A 240 7.81 -9.62 -6.04
CA ARG A 240 8.61 -8.39 -5.93
C ARG A 240 9.23 -8.07 -7.28
N VAL A 241 9.02 -6.85 -7.76
CA VAL A 241 9.96 -6.24 -8.71
C VAL A 241 11.10 -5.65 -7.87
N CYS A 242 11.97 -6.52 -7.34
CA CYS A 242 13.19 -6.07 -6.67
C CYS A 242 14.31 -5.97 -7.71
N PRO A 243 15.02 -4.83 -7.82
CA PRO A 243 16.42 -4.88 -8.18
C PRO A 243 17.15 -5.59 -7.04
N GLU A 244 17.80 -6.72 -7.32
CA GLU A 244 18.77 -7.29 -6.39
C GLU A 244 19.91 -6.28 -6.24
N PHE A 245 19.91 -5.52 -5.13
CA PHE A 245 21.13 -4.87 -4.67
C PHE A 245 21.95 -5.95 -3.96
N GLY A 246 22.91 -6.52 -4.71
CA GLY A 246 24.03 -7.29 -4.16
C GLY A 246 25.04 -6.43 -3.41
#